data_AF-A0A9E0EGS0-F1
#
_entry.id   AF-A0A9E0EGS0-F1
#
_cell.length_a   1.000
_cell.length_b   1.000
_cell.length_c   1.000
_cell.angle_alpha   90.00
_cell.angle_beta   90.00
_cell.angle_gamma   90.00
#
_symmetry.space_group_name_H-M   'P 1'
#
loop_
_entity.id
_entity.type
_entity.pdbx_description
1 polymer ?
#
loop_
_entity_poly.entity_id
_entity_poly.type
_entity_poly.pdbx_seq_one_letter_code
_entity_poly.pdbx_strand_id
1 'polypeptide(L)' 'EMFNSALVFELSVLKGYAEPMLRTVREDSKQFGEAQRLLNILRFVPYIPADFVPDNSILREFIGGGCFE' A
#
# COMPACT_ATOMS: atom_id res chain seq x y z
N GLU A 1 -6.96 23.43 -2.96
CA GLU A 1 -6.52 22.68 -1.75
C GLU A 1 -5.20 21.98 -2.06
N MET A 2 -4.32 21.81 -1.07
CA MET A 2 -2.97 21.25 -1.28
C MET A 2 -3.03 19.72 -1.30
N PHE A 3 -2.89 19.15 -2.49
CA PHE A 3 -2.77 17.71 -2.74
C PHE A 3 -1.50 17.18 -2.09
N ASN A 4 -1.62 16.36 -1.04
CA ASN A 4 -0.48 15.77 -0.36
C ASN A 4 -0.31 14.32 -0.80
N SER A 5 0.49 14.11 -1.86
CA SER A 5 0.84 12.80 -2.42
C SER A 5 2.17 12.24 -1.90
N ALA A 6 2.68 12.80 -0.80
CA ALA A 6 4.03 12.55 -0.33
C ALA A 6 4.10 12.32 1.18
N LEU A 7 3.08 11.67 1.75
CA LEU A 7 3.13 11.32 3.15
C LEU A 7 3.95 10.03 3.31
N VAL A 8 5.08 10.13 4.03
CA VAL A 8 6.03 9.04 4.34
C VAL A 8 5.33 7.78 4.90
N PHE A 9 4.12 7.93 5.44
CA PHE A 9 3.32 6.83 5.99
C PHE A 9 2.49 6.07 4.95
N GLU A 10 2.32 6.55 3.71
CA GLU A 10 1.43 5.92 2.73
C GLU A 10 1.89 4.51 2.38
N LEU A 11 3.20 4.31 2.17
CA LEU A 11 3.75 3.00 1.90
C LEU A 11 3.58 2.04 3.10
N SER A 12 3.62 2.57 4.32
CA SER A 12 3.41 1.82 5.57
C SER A 12 1.97 1.33 5.74
N VAL A 13 1.00 2.11 5.27
CA VAL A 13 -0.40 1.71 5.23
C VAL A 13 -0.64 0.73 4.09
N LEU A 14 -0.17 1.05 2.88
CA LEU A 14 -0.30 0.20 1.70
C LEU A 14 0.32 -1.18 1.90
N LYS A 15 1.41 -1.30 2.66
CA LYS A 15 2.02 -2.57 3.02
C LYS A 15 1.01 -3.59 3.53
N GLY A 16 0.05 -3.17 4.38
CA GLY A 16 -0.97 -4.05 4.93
C GLY A 16 -1.90 -4.68 3.88
N TYR A 17 -2.09 -3.99 2.75
CA TYR A 17 -2.91 -4.46 1.64
C TYR A 17 -2.07 -5.19 0.58
N ALA A 18 -0.88 -4.64 0.27
CA ALA A 18 -0.01 -5.14 -0.78
C ALA A 18 0.70 -6.45 -0.41
N GLU A 19 1.21 -6.60 0.82
CA GLU A 19 1.94 -7.81 1.21
C GLU A 19 1.11 -9.10 1.11
N PRO A 20 -0.14 -9.16 1.64
CA PRO A 20 -0.99 -10.33 1.45
C PRO A 20 -1.21 -10.67 -0.02
N MET A 21 -1.48 -9.66 -0.85
CA MET A 21 -1.74 -9.85 -2.28
C MET A 21 -0.49 -10.36 -3.02
N LEU A 22 0.67 -9.75 -2.78
CA LEU A 22 1.93 -10.18 -3.40
C LEU A 22 2.31 -11.62 -3.02
N ARG A 23 2.00 -12.06 -1.79
CA ARG A 23 2.21 -13.44 -1.33
C ARG A 23 1.30 -14.46 -2.01
N THR A 24 0.21 -14.03 -2.66
CA THR A 24 -0.64 -14.95 -3.43
C THR A 24 -0.08 -15.28 -4.81
N VAL A 25 0.96 -14.58 -5.26
CA VAL A 25 1.58 -14.84 -6.57
C VAL A 25 2.32 -16.18 -6.52
N ARG A 26 1.87 -17.11 -7.35
CA ARG A 26 2.46 -18.45 -7.48
C ARG A 26 3.85 -18.40 -8.10
N GLU A 27 4.71 -19.35 -7.72
CA GLU A 27 6.09 -19.49 -8.22
C GLU A 27 6.19 -19.72 -9.73
N ASP A 28 5.17 -20.36 -10.33
CA ASP A 28 5.09 -20.62 -11.76
C ASP A 28 4.60 -19.41 -12.58
N SER A 29 4.23 -18.32 -11.92
CA SER A 29 3.84 -17.08 -12.57
C SER A 29 5.05 -16.38 -13.20
N LYS A 30 4.87 -15.85 -14.42
CA LYS A 30 5.87 -14.98 -15.07
C LYS A 30 6.19 -13.73 -14.24
N GLN A 31 5.32 -13.36 -13.31
CA GLN A 31 5.44 -12.19 -12.45
C GLN A 31 6.00 -12.52 -11.05
N PHE A 32 6.33 -13.77 -10.75
CA PHE A 32 6.84 -14.16 -9.42
C PHE A 32 8.10 -13.38 -9.00
N GLY A 33 9.03 -13.16 -9.94
CA GLY A 33 10.23 -12.37 -9.69
C GLY A 33 9.92 -10.93 -9.27
N GLU A 34 8.95 -10.29 -9.91
CA GLU A 34 8.51 -8.93 -9.55
C GLU A 34 7.79 -8.92 -8.20
N ALA A 35 6.96 -9.92 -7.92
CA ALA A 35 6.29 -10.05 -6.63
C ALA A 35 7.32 -10.16 -5.48
N GLN A 36 8.35 -10.98 -5.65
CA GLN A 36 9.43 -11.11 -4.67
C GLN A 36 10.24 -9.83 -4.52
N ARG A 37 10.52 -9.12 -5.63
CA ARG A 37 11.21 -7.83 -5.60
C ARG A 37 10.42 -6.79 -4.78
N LEU A 38 9.11 -6.71 -4.99
CA LEU A 38 8.23 -5.80 -4.24
C LEU A 38 8.14 -6.19 -2.76
N LEU A 39 7.98 -7.48 -2.44
CA LEU A 39 8.02 -7.96 -1.06
C LEU A 39 9.33 -7.61 -0.35
N ASN A 40 10.46 -7.69 -1.05
CA ASN A 40 11.76 -7.32 -0.50
C ASN A 40 11.87 -5.82 -0.19
N ILE A 41 11.29 -4.95 -1.04
CA ILE A 41 11.19 -3.51 -0.78
C ILE A 41 10.32 -3.25 0.46
N LEU A 42 9.13 -3.88 0.51
CA LEU A 42 8.18 -3.70 1.60
C LEU A 42 8.69 -4.23 2.94
N ARG A 43 9.63 -5.17 2.96
CA ARG A 43 10.15 -5.78 4.20
C ARG A 43 10.71 -4.75 5.18
N PHE A 44 11.26 -3.64 4.70
CA PHE A 44 11.86 -2.59 5.52
C PHE A 44 10.87 -1.50 5.94
N VAL A 45 9.66 -1.55 5.41
CA VAL A 45 8.61 -0.58 5.68
C VAL A 45 7.84 -1.03 6.93
N PRO A 46 7.65 -0.18 7.95
CA PRO A 46 6.81 -0.50 9.10
C PRO A 46 5.34 -0.58 8.66
N TYR A 47 4.54 -1.41 9.32
CA TYR A 47 3.09 -1.43 9.08
C TYR A 47 2.40 -0.35 9.91
N ILE A 48 1.46 0.38 9.30
CA ILE A 48 0.58 1.34 9.96
C ILE A 48 -0.88 0.99 9.62
N PRO A 49 -1.79 0.87 10.60
CA PRO A 49 -3.21 0.68 10.33
C PRO A 49 -3.83 1.83 9.53
N ALA A 50 -4.80 1.51 8.68
CA ALA A 50 -5.51 2.50 7.84
C ALA A 50 -6.30 3.54 8.66
N ASP A 51 -6.60 3.26 9.93
CA ASP A 51 -7.32 4.17 10.83
C ASP A 51 -6.58 5.50 11.06
N PHE A 52 -5.27 5.52 10.84
CA PHE A 52 -4.45 6.73 10.98
C PHE A 52 -4.40 7.59 9.71
N VAL A 53 -5.05 7.17 8.62
CA VAL A 53 -5.07 7.93 7.36
C VAL A 53 -6.14 9.03 7.44
N PRO A 54 -5.80 10.31 7.26
CA PRO A 54 -6.80 11.38 7.21
C PRO A 54 -7.81 11.19 6.07
N ASP A 55 -9.06 11.61 6.27
CA ASP A 55 -10.15 11.43 5.30
C ASP A 55 -9.93 12.21 3.99
N ASN A 56 -9.12 13.28 4.04
CA ASN A 56 -8.74 14.07 2.87
C ASN A 56 -7.48 13.54 2.15
N SER A 57 -6.98 12.36 2.54
CA SER A 57 -5.87 11.71 1.85
C SER A 57 -6.35 11.00 0.59
N ILE A 58 -5.65 11.20 -0.53
CA ILE A 58 -5.90 10.46 -1.78
C ILE A 58 -5.77 8.95 -1.61
N LEU A 59 -5.01 8.49 -0.60
CA LEU A 59 -4.86 7.08 -0.31
C LEU A 59 -6.21 6.42 0.01
N ARG A 60 -7.16 7.18 0.56
CA ARG A 60 -8.53 6.73 0.86
C ARG A 60 -9.32 6.30 -0.38
N GLU A 61 -8.96 6.75 -1.58
CA GLU A 61 -9.54 6.25 -2.83
C GLU A 61 -9.18 4.79 -3.11
N PHE A 62 -8.01 4.35 -2.62
CA PHE A 62 -7.51 2.99 -2.86
C PHE A 62 -7.87 2.02 -1.73
N ILE A 63 -7.98 2.53 -0.50
CA ILE A 63 -8.24 1.70 0.70
C ILE A 63 -9.65 1.87 1.27
N GLY A 64 -10.45 2.79 0.70
CA GLY A 64 -11.79 3.15 1.16
C GLY A 64 -11.81 4.22 2.26
N GLY A 65 -13.00 4.82 2.45
CA GLY A 65 -13.26 5.82 3.49
C GLY A 65 -12.86 7.25 3.13
N GLY A 66 -12.82 7.59 1.84
CA GLY A 66 -12.51 8.94 1.36
C GLY A 66 -13.73 9.85 1.37
N CYS A 67 -13.50 11.16 1.43
CA CYS A 67 -14.55 12.19 1.29
C CYS A 67 -14.64 12.78 -0.13
N PHE A 68 -13.90 12.25 -1.10
CA PHE A 68 -13.99 12.67 -2.50
C PHE A 68 -14.92 11.70 -3.23
N GLU A 69 -15.99 12.22 -3.84
CA GLU A 69 -16.89 11.53 -4.77
C GLU A 69 -16.55 11.88 -6.22
#